data_AF-A0A813ES47-F1
#
_entry.id   AF-A0A813ES47-F1
#
_cell.length_a   1.000
_cell.length_b   1.000
_cell.length_c   1.000
_cell.angle_alpha   90.00
_cell.angle_beta   90.00
_cell.angle_gamma   90.00
#
_symmetry.space_group_name_H-M   'P 1'
#
loop_
_entity.id
_entity.type
_entity.pdbx_description
1 polymer ?
#
loop_
_entity_poly.entity_id
_entity_poly.type
_entity_poly.pdbx_seq_one_letter_code
_entity_poly.pdbx_strand_id
1 'polypeptide(L)'
;ATHHVLATAPEGDAAAVFQALDDFSAQHELGFGSVEAHGAALQAAIRTAAAPLGLSMPAPRPAALLAPLPVEVPQESNGRGLRVLVLESRVGAVELRCLPILIGMTGMGGIAHEVVSVEREPEMSSAGARLIRHALGSDADAEMPRVRHMPLLPAEDTTLAETALSLREDYELPAFDLLVLEGGDRSRQIEQIKDLLDGKALEPGAVVHASGPGHQDPGTARYMELLSGGLRGRFDSEVHDTGDGTAAVVSILRQWRKNDDTEL
;
A
#
# COMPACT_ATOMS: atom_id res chain seq x y z
N ALA A 1 9.36 -20.16 -0.98
CA ALA A 1 8.04 -19.48 -1.06
C ALA A 1 7.55 -19.36 -2.50
N THR A 2 8.14 -18.51 -3.35
CA THR A 2 7.61 -18.19 -4.69
C THR A 2 7.29 -19.41 -5.56
N HIS A 3 8.23 -20.36 -5.70
CA HIS A 3 7.98 -21.58 -6.49
C HIS A 3 6.82 -22.43 -5.96
N HIS A 4 6.59 -22.44 -4.64
CA HIS A 4 5.47 -23.16 -4.05
C HIS A 4 4.15 -22.48 -4.42
N VAL A 5 4.04 -21.16 -4.17
CA VAL A 5 2.83 -20.38 -4.44
C VAL A 5 2.43 -20.44 -5.92
N LEU A 6 3.39 -20.26 -6.83
CA LEU A 6 3.14 -20.34 -8.27
C LEU A 6 2.66 -21.72 -8.74
N ALA A 7 2.99 -22.79 -7.99
CA ALA A 7 2.56 -24.15 -8.31
C ALA A 7 1.21 -24.51 -7.68
N THR A 8 0.78 -23.84 -6.62
CA THR A 8 -0.42 -24.19 -5.84
C THR A 8 -1.60 -23.26 -6.08
N ALA A 9 -1.36 -21.97 -6.33
CA ALA A 9 -2.41 -20.98 -6.54
C ALA A 9 -2.71 -20.78 -8.04
N PRO A 10 -3.99 -20.69 -8.43
CA PRO A 10 -4.36 -20.39 -9.82
C PRO A 10 -3.90 -18.99 -10.22
N GLU A 11 -3.42 -18.86 -11.47
CA GLU A 11 -3.07 -17.59 -12.08
C GLU A 11 -4.33 -16.71 -12.24
N GLY A 12 -4.20 -15.41 -11.98
CA GLY A 12 -5.31 -14.44 -12.04
C GLY A 12 -6.22 -14.43 -10.81
N ASP A 13 -5.88 -15.17 -9.76
CA ASP A 13 -6.60 -15.18 -8.48
C ASP A 13 -5.72 -14.60 -7.36
N ALA A 14 -5.72 -13.28 -7.23
CA ALA A 14 -4.94 -12.58 -6.21
C ALA A 14 -5.24 -13.05 -4.78
N ALA A 15 -6.49 -13.44 -4.48
CA ALA A 15 -6.86 -13.90 -3.15
C ALA A 15 -6.25 -15.30 -2.87
N ALA A 16 -6.32 -16.22 -3.84
CA ALA A 16 -5.70 -17.53 -3.70
C ALA A 16 -4.17 -17.47 -3.65
N VAL A 17 -3.54 -16.57 -4.42
CA VAL A 17 -2.09 -16.35 -4.37
C VAL A 17 -1.66 -15.81 -3.01
N PHE A 18 -2.39 -14.82 -2.48
CA PHE A 18 -2.13 -14.31 -1.13
C PHE A 18 -2.29 -15.41 -0.07
N GLN A 19 -3.39 -16.17 -0.11
CA GLN A 19 -3.64 -17.26 0.85
C GLN A 19 -2.54 -18.32 0.81
N ALA A 20 -2.10 -18.74 -0.38
CA ALA A 20 -1.03 -19.73 -0.52
C ALA A 20 0.32 -19.21 0.02
N LEU A 21 0.59 -17.91 -0.10
CA LEU A 21 1.78 -17.29 0.49
C LEU A 21 1.69 -17.24 2.03
N ASP A 22 0.52 -16.87 2.56
CA ASP A 22 0.24 -16.81 4.00
C ASP A 22 0.37 -18.20 4.65
N ASP A 23 -0.26 -19.22 4.05
CA ASP A 23 -0.18 -20.62 4.47
C ASP A 23 1.28 -21.12 4.46
N PHE A 24 2.03 -20.84 3.40
CA PHE A 24 3.45 -21.20 3.30
C PHE A 24 4.26 -20.50 4.39
N SER A 25 4.01 -19.21 4.63
CA SER A 25 4.71 -18.47 5.68
C SER A 25 4.40 -19.00 7.07
N ALA A 26 3.16 -19.38 7.36
CA ALA A 26 2.76 -19.94 8.64
C ALA A 26 3.40 -21.32 8.87
N GLN A 27 3.43 -22.18 7.84
CA GLN A 27 4.06 -23.51 7.90
C GLN A 27 5.57 -23.46 8.15
N HIS A 28 6.23 -22.37 7.73
CA HIS A 28 7.68 -22.24 7.77
C HIS A 28 8.18 -21.12 8.70
N GLU A 29 7.29 -20.51 9.50
CA GLU A 29 7.62 -19.44 10.45
C GLU A 29 8.36 -18.24 9.83
N LEU A 30 8.03 -17.89 8.58
CA LEU A 30 8.81 -16.92 7.79
C LEU A 30 8.41 -15.45 8.02
N GLY A 31 7.38 -15.19 8.83
CA GLY A 31 6.92 -13.84 9.15
C GLY A 31 6.47 -12.99 7.95
N PHE A 32 6.21 -13.61 6.79
CA PHE A 32 5.59 -12.96 5.64
C PHE A 32 4.06 -12.92 5.75
N GLY A 33 3.53 -13.91 6.48
CA GLY A 33 2.12 -14.01 6.79
C GLY A 33 1.72 -12.91 7.75
N SER A 34 0.49 -12.42 7.57
CA SER A 34 0.06 -11.21 8.24
C SER A 34 -1.23 -11.48 9.00
N VAL A 35 -1.24 -11.15 10.28
CA VAL A 35 -2.38 -11.39 11.16
C VAL A 35 -3.63 -10.70 10.61
N GLU A 36 -4.81 -11.31 10.80
CA GLU A 36 -6.09 -10.79 10.32
C GLU A 36 -6.32 -9.31 10.69
N ALA A 37 -5.95 -8.94 11.92
CA ALA A 37 -6.05 -7.56 12.41
C ALA A 37 -5.21 -6.56 11.61
N HIS A 38 -4.02 -6.98 11.15
CA HIS A 38 -3.19 -6.17 10.25
C HIS A 38 -3.88 -5.92 8.91
N GLY A 39 -4.55 -6.96 8.39
CA GLY A 39 -5.30 -6.87 7.13
C GLY A 39 -6.50 -5.95 7.23
N ALA A 40 -7.17 -5.96 8.37
CA ALA A 40 -8.27 -5.04 8.66
C ALA A 40 -7.78 -3.58 8.71
N ALA A 41 -6.65 -3.31 9.36
CA ALA A 41 -6.06 -1.97 9.42
C ALA A 41 -5.65 -1.46 8.02
N LEU A 42 -4.98 -2.30 7.23
CA LEU A 42 -4.61 -1.97 5.85
C LEU A 42 -5.85 -1.73 4.96
N GLN A 43 -6.87 -2.58 5.08
CA GLN A 43 -8.12 -2.40 4.34
C GLN A 43 -8.83 -1.09 4.70
N ALA A 44 -8.82 -0.72 5.99
CA ALA A 44 -9.34 0.57 6.44
C ALA A 44 -8.52 1.73 5.86
N ALA A 45 -7.19 1.64 5.86
CA ALA A 45 -6.31 2.64 5.26
C ALA A 45 -6.59 2.82 3.75
N ILE A 46 -6.71 1.72 3.01
CA ILE A 46 -7.08 1.74 1.58
C ILE A 46 -8.43 2.43 1.37
N ARG A 47 -9.45 2.10 2.18
CA ARG A 47 -10.77 2.72 2.09
C ARG A 47 -10.71 4.22 2.34
N THR A 48 -9.95 4.65 3.35
CA THR A 48 -9.76 6.06 3.68
C THR A 48 -9.06 6.81 2.55
N ALA A 49 -8.02 6.20 1.94
CA ALA A 49 -7.30 6.79 0.81
C ALA A 49 -8.16 6.85 -0.47
N ALA A 50 -9.05 5.88 -0.65
CA ALA A 50 -9.94 5.79 -1.80
C ALA A 50 -11.13 6.77 -1.76
N ALA A 51 -11.63 7.10 -0.56
CA ALA A 51 -12.84 7.90 -0.40
C ALA A 51 -12.77 9.31 -1.05
N PRO A 52 -11.68 10.10 -0.93
CA PRO A 52 -11.55 11.40 -1.60
C PRO A 52 -11.57 11.31 -3.13
N LEU A 53 -11.23 10.15 -3.69
CA LEU A 53 -11.24 9.89 -5.14
C LEU A 53 -12.62 9.47 -5.65
N GLY A 54 -13.63 9.37 -4.77
CA GLY A 54 -14.96 8.87 -5.12
C GLY A 54 -14.99 7.37 -5.40
N LEU A 55 -13.91 6.66 -5.05
CA LEU A 55 -13.81 5.21 -5.22
C LEU A 55 -14.60 4.51 -4.12
N SER A 56 -15.36 3.49 -4.51
CA SER A 56 -16.14 2.68 -3.59
C SER A 56 -15.57 1.28 -3.53
N MET A 57 -15.47 0.77 -2.30
CA MET A 57 -15.16 -0.64 -2.09
C MET A 57 -16.31 -1.50 -2.62
N PRO A 58 -16.02 -2.66 -3.23
CA PRO A 58 -17.06 -3.61 -3.56
C PRO A 58 -17.76 -4.01 -2.26
N ALA A 59 -19.10 -4.04 -2.27
CA ALA A 59 -19.83 -4.68 -1.20
C ALA A 59 -19.30 -6.11 -1.03
N PRO A 60 -19.11 -6.61 0.21
CA PRO A 60 -18.66 -7.98 0.43
C PRO A 60 -19.60 -8.92 -0.30
N ARG A 61 -19.12 -9.53 -1.39
CA ARG A 61 -19.92 -10.48 -2.15
C ARG A 61 -19.92 -11.80 -1.40
N PRO A 62 -21.09 -12.43 -1.16
CA PRO A 62 -21.11 -13.81 -0.73
C PRO A 62 -20.41 -14.67 -1.78
N ALA A 63 -19.52 -15.58 -1.35
CA ALA A 63 -18.69 -16.45 -2.19
C ALA A 63 -19.47 -17.27 -3.25
N ALA A 64 -20.79 -17.38 -3.10
CA ALA A 64 -21.69 -18.11 -4.00
C ALA A 64 -21.97 -17.40 -5.34
N LEU A 65 -21.48 -16.18 -5.58
CA LEU A 65 -21.76 -15.41 -6.80
C LEU A 65 -20.46 -14.90 -7.46
N LEU A 66 -19.62 -15.83 -7.92
CA LEU A 66 -18.49 -15.59 -8.83
C LEU A 66 -18.95 -15.35 -10.28
N ALA A 67 -20.05 -14.63 -10.47
CA ALA A 67 -20.44 -14.18 -11.81
C ALA A 67 -19.51 -13.03 -12.25
N PRO A 68 -19.19 -12.93 -13.56
CA PRO A 68 -18.40 -11.82 -14.08
C PRO A 68 -19.00 -10.48 -13.63
N LEU A 69 -18.12 -9.59 -13.15
CA LEU A 69 -18.51 -8.24 -12.72
C LEU A 69 -19.28 -7.57 -13.86
N PRO A 70 -20.47 -6.99 -13.60
CA PRO A 70 -21.18 -6.22 -14.62
C PRO A 70 -20.26 -5.09 -15.10
N VAL A 71 -20.15 -4.93 -16.41
CA VAL A 71 -19.44 -3.81 -17.03
C VAL A 71 -20.19 -2.54 -16.64
N GLU A 72 -19.68 -1.81 -15.64
CA GLU A 72 -20.26 -0.53 -15.23
C GLU A 72 -20.10 0.47 -16.37
N VAL A 73 -21.21 1.12 -16.73
CA VAL A 73 -21.22 2.22 -17.72
C VAL A 73 -20.40 3.37 -17.13
N PRO A 74 -19.40 3.91 -17.83
CA PRO A 74 -18.57 4.99 -17.31
C PRO A 74 -19.45 6.18 -16.94
N GLN A 75 -19.56 6.51 -15.65
CA GLN A 75 -19.87 7.88 -15.28
C GLN A 75 -18.62 8.71 -15.57
N GLU A 76 -18.79 9.88 -16.18
CA GLU A 76 -17.73 10.85 -16.43
C GLU A 76 -17.21 11.42 -15.11
N SER A 77 -16.49 10.61 -14.35
CA SER A 77 -15.59 11.08 -13.31
C SER A 77 -14.27 11.40 -14.00
N ASN A 78 -13.79 12.64 -13.85
CA ASN A 78 -12.38 12.99 -14.09
C ASN A 78 -11.46 12.34 -13.02
N GLY A 79 -11.87 11.19 -12.49
CA GLY A 79 -11.18 10.49 -11.42
C GLY A 79 -9.89 9.88 -11.94
N ARG A 80 -8.97 9.60 -11.02
CA ARG A 80 -7.76 8.81 -11.29
C ARG A 80 -7.73 7.62 -10.35
N GLY A 81 -6.99 6.58 -10.73
CA GLY A 81 -6.75 5.42 -9.88
C GLY A 81 -6.13 5.81 -8.55
N LEU A 82 -6.37 4.97 -7.56
CA LEU A 82 -5.58 5.01 -6.32
C LEU A 82 -4.11 4.74 -6.65
N ARG A 83 -3.22 5.58 -6.14
CA ARG A 83 -1.77 5.41 -6.24
C ARG A 83 -1.21 4.95 -4.90
N VAL A 84 -0.65 3.76 -4.88
CA VAL A 84 -0.11 3.11 -3.69
C VAL A 84 1.39 2.99 -3.81
N LEU A 85 2.13 3.47 -2.81
CA LEU A 85 3.57 3.26 -2.67
C LEU A 85 3.80 2.31 -1.51
N VAL A 86 4.46 1.18 -1.77
CA VAL A 86 4.88 0.21 -0.75
C VAL A 86 6.40 0.25 -0.65
N LEU A 87 6.92 0.58 0.53
CA LEU A 87 8.35 0.51 0.81
C LEU A 87 8.68 -0.79 1.53
N GLU A 88 9.83 -1.37 1.21
CA GLU A 88 10.30 -2.64 1.80
C GLU A 88 9.30 -3.77 1.52
N SER A 89 8.87 -3.85 0.26
CA SER A 89 7.92 -4.83 -0.28
C SER A 89 8.27 -6.29 0.02
N ARG A 90 9.57 -6.59 0.16
CA ARG A 90 10.11 -7.95 0.31
C ARG A 90 9.56 -8.84 -0.80
N VAL A 91 8.82 -9.89 -0.44
CA VAL A 91 8.23 -10.87 -1.37
C VAL A 91 6.87 -10.44 -1.91
N GLY A 92 6.44 -9.20 -1.71
CA GLY A 92 5.18 -8.66 -2.24
C GLY A 92 3.92 -9.04 -1.45
N ALA A 93 4.07 -9.44 -0.18
CA ALA A 93 2.95 -9.95 0.62
C ALA A 93 1.84 -8.91 0.83
N VAL A 94 2.21 -7.64 1.00
CA VAL A 94 1.26 -6.56 1.25
C VAL A 94 0.58 -6.11 -0.02
N GLU A 95 1.30 -6.04 -1.13
CA GLU A 95 0.75 -5.80 -2.44
C GLU A 95 -0.28 -6.87 -2.78
N LEU A 96 0.07 -8.15 -2.60
CA LEU A 96 -0.85 -9.28 -2.80
C LEU A 96 -2.12 -9.15 -1.95
N ARG A 97 -2.02 -8.62 -0.73
CA ARG A 97 -3.19 -8.34 0.11
C ARG A 97 -4.00 -7.15 -0.38
N CYS A 98 -3.37 -6.13 -0.94
CA CYS A 98 -4.04 -4.98 -1.55
C CYS A 98 -4.78 -5.37 -2.84
N LEU A 99 -4.23 -6.29 -3.65
CA LEU A 99 -4.74 -6.58 -4.99
C LEU A 99 -6.24 -6.94 -5.04
N PRO A 100 -6.78 -7.88 -4.23
CA PRO A 100 -8.21 -8.21 -4.27
C PRO A 100 -9.12 -7.00 -4.01
N ILE A 101 -8.67 -6.10 -3.13
CA ILE A 101 -9.38 -4.87 -2.81
C ILE A 101 -9.36 -3.92 -4.02
N LEU A 102 -8.18 -3.67 -4.59
CA LEU A 102 -8.00 -2.74 -5.71
C LEU A 102 -8.72 -3.24 -6.97
N ILE A 103 -8.60 -4.52 -7.31
CA ILE A 103 -9.28 -5.14 -8.47
C ILE A 103 -10.81 -5.04 -8.36
N GLY A 104 -11.33 -5.09 -7.12
CA GLY A 104 -12.75 -5.05 -6.84
C GLY A 104 -13.32 -3.64 -6.67
N MET A 105 -12.50 -2.59 -6.55
CA MET A 105 -13.00 -1.22 -6.43
C MET A 105 -13.84 -0.81 -7.63
N THR A 106 -14.93 -0.10 -7.36
CA THR A 106 -15.86 0.44 -8.37
C THR A 106 -15.87 1.97 -8.31
N GLY A 107 -16.43 2.61 -9.35
CA GLY A 107 -16.54 4.07 -9.42
C GLY A 107 -15.68 4.75 -10.50
N MET A 108 -14.88 3.99 -11.25
CA MET A 108 -14.19 4.49 -12.45
C MET A 108 -14.20 3.46 -13.57
N GLY A 109 -14.89 3.78 -14.67
CA GLY A 109 -14.85 2.95 -15.87
C GLY A 109 -13.47 3.03 -16.53
N GLY A 110 -12.64 2.01 -16.34
CA GLY A 110 -11.42 1.78 -17.13
C GLY A 110 -10.15 2.51 -16.66
N ILE A 111 -10.07 2.98 -15.40
CA ILE A 111 -8.86 3.63 -14.90
C ILE A 111 -8.12 2.68 -13.97
N ALA A 112 -6.84 2.44 -14.28
CA ALA A 112 -5.98 1.56 -13.50
C ALA A 112 -5.59 2.20 -12.16
N HIS A 113 -5.58 1.39 -11.10
CA HIS A 113 -4.84 1.70 -9.87
C HIS A 113 -3.35 1.50 -10.13
N GLU A 114 -2.51 2.35 -9.56
CA GLU A 114 -1.06 2.27 -9.70
C GLU A 114 -0.46 1.78 -8.38
N VAL A 115 0.28 0.68 -8.39
CA VAL A 115 0.96 0.12 -7.22
C VAL A 115 2.45 0.10 -7.50
N VAL A 116 3.20 0.93 -6.79
CA VAL A 116 4.66 0.98 -6.85
C VAL A 116 5.21 0.26 -5.63
N SER A 117 6.05 -0.74 -5.85
CA SER A 117 6.74 -1.45 -4.78
C SER A 117 8.24 -1.15 -4.85
N VAL A 118 8.83 -0.63 -3.78
CA VAL A 118 10.26 -0.32 -3.71
C VAL A 118 10.94 -1.36 -2.83
N GLU A 119 11.87 -2.10 -3.41
CA GLU A 119 12.64 -3.13 -2.73
C GLU A 119 14.12 -3.01 -3.14
N ARG A 120 15.04 -3.09 -2.18
CA ARG A 120 16.48 -2.98 -2.42
C ARG A 120 17.15 -4.33 -2.66
N GLU A 121 16.55 -5.42 -2.17
CA GLU A 121 17.05 -6.76 -2.40
C GLU A 121 16.56 -7.30 -3.76
N PRO A 122 17.45 -7.54 -4.74
CA PRO A 122 17.03 -7.93 -6.10
C PRO A 122 16.24 -9.25 -6.13
N GLU A 123 16.61 -10.20 -5.27
CA GLU A 123 15.94 -11.49 -5.17
C GLU A 123 14.51 -11.36 -4.65
N MET A 124 14.31 -10.51 -3.63
CA MET A 124 12.99 -10.23 -3.06
C MET A 124 12.12 -9.46 -4.05
N SER A 125 12.66 -8.41 -4.66
CA SER A 125 11.98 -7.60 -5.68
C SER A 125 11.50 -8.48 -6.85
N SER A 126 12.39 -9.33 -7.38
CA SER A 126 12.06 -10.29 -8.45
C SER A 126 11.02 -11.32 -8.02
N ALA A 127 11.13 -11.86 -6.81
CA ALA A 127 10.16 -12.80 -6.26
C ALA A 127 8.77 -12.17 -6.12
N GLY A 128 8.68 -10.95 -5.56
CA GLY A 128 7.44 -10.21 -5.39
C GLY A 128 6.79 -9.87 -6.73
N ALA A 129 7.56 -9.33 -7.69
CA ALA A 129 7.06 -9.02 -9.03
C ALA A 129 6.46 -10.24 -9.73
N ARG A 130 7.09 -11.42 -9.60
CA ARG A 130 6.56 -12.67 -10.16
C ARG A 130 5.24 -13.09 -9.51
N LEU A 131 5.12 -12.98 -8.19
CA LEU A 131 3.90 -13.33 -7.47
C LEU A 131 2.76 -12.38 -7.81
N ILE A 132 3.03 -11.07 -7.85
CA ILE A 132 2.05 -10.05 -8.20
C ILE A 132 1.57 -10.22 -9.65
N ARG A 133 2.50 -10.45 -10.60
CA ARG A 133 2.13 -10.74 -11.99
C ARG A 133 1.26 -12.00 -12.09
N HIS A 134 1.60 -13.07 -11.37
CA HIS A 134 0.80 -14.29 -11.33
C HIS A 134 -0.59 -14.07 -10.72
N ALA A 135 -0.69 -13.25 -9.67
CA ALA A 135 -1.96 -12.85 -9.05
C ALA A 135 -2.86 -12.04 -9.99
N LEU A 136 -2.27 -11.19 -10.83
CA LEU A 136 -2.99 -10.41 -11.84
C LEU A 136 -3.36 -11.24 -13.08
N GLY A 137 -2.57 -12.27 -13.41
CA GLY A 137 -2.78 -13.16 -14.55
C GLY A 137 -2.91 -12.38 -15.86
N SER A 138 -3.95 -12.66 -16.65
CA SER A 138 -4.19 -11.97 -17.92
C SER A 138 -4.45 -10.47 -17.78
N ASP A 139 -4.87 -9.98 -16.60
CA ASP A 139 -5.07 -8.54 -16.39
C ASP A 139 -3.74 -7.79 -16.42
N ALA A 140 -2.62 -8.42 -16.05
CA ALA A 140 -1.30 -7.79 -16.02
C ALA A 140 -0.83 -7.26 -17.39
N ASP A 141 -1.25 -7.92 -18.47
CA ASP A 141 -0.87 -7.60 -19.85
C ASP A 141 -2.04 -7.02 -20.66
N ALA A 142 -3.17 -6.72 -20.01
CA ALA A 142 -4.31 -6.09 -20.67
C ALA A 142 -3.95 -4.67 -21.14
N GLU A 143 -4.58 -4.20 -22.22
CA GLU A 143 -4.40 -2.83 -22.71
C GLU A 143 -4.83 -1.79 -21.66
N MET A 144 -5.86 -2.14 -20.88
CA MET A 144 -6.39 -1.33 -19.78
C MET A 144 -6.51 -2.21 -18.52
N PRO A 145 -5.39 -2.48 -17.83
CA PRO A 145 -5.39 -3.31 -16.63
C PRO A 145 -6.12 -2.59 -15.49
N ARG A 146 -6.70 -3.33 -14.56
CA ARG A 146 -7.33 -2.73 -13.36
C ARG A 146 -6.28 -2.25 -12.38
N VAL A 147 -5.15 -2.95 -12.32
CA VAL A 147 -4.01 -2.60 -11.48
C VAL A 147 -2.75 -2.67 -12.32
N ARG A 148 -1.99 -1.57 -12.35
CA ARG A 148 -0.62 -1.54 -12.86
C ARG A 148 0.33 -1.67 -11.69
N HIS A 149 1.16 -2.71 -11.72
CA HIS A 149 2.22 -2.91 -10.74
C HIS A 149 3.56 -2.51 -11.32
N MET A 150 4.30 -1.68 -10.59
CA MET A 150 5.64 -1.20 -10.95
C MET A 150 6.63 -1.57 -9.85
N PRO A 151 7.39 -2.67 -10.01
CA PRO A 151 8.49 -2.97 -9.10
C PRO A 151 9.67 -2.04 -9.40
N LEU A 152 10.14 -1.34 -8.37
CA LEU A 152 11.34 -0.53 -8.41
C LEU A 152 12.44 -1.19 -7.58
N LEU A 153 13.64 -1.20 -8.16
CA LEU A 153 14.88 -1.64 -7.54
C LEU A 153 15.87 -0.47 -7.62
N PRO A 154 15.81 0.49 -6.67
CA PRO A 154 16.78 1.57 -6.62
C PRO A 154 18.20 1.02 -6.47
N ALA A 155 19.20 1.70 -7.05
CA ALA A 155 20.58 1.33 -6.81
C ALA A 155 20.94 1.52 -5.32
N GLU A 156 22.02 0.87 -4.86
CA GLU A 156 22.41 0.87 -3.44
C GLU A 156 22.55 2.29 -2.85
N ASP A 157 23.07 3.22 -3.67
CA ASP A 157 23.30 4.63 -3.29
C ASP A 157 22.10 5.54 -3.60
N THR A 158 21.04 5.04 -4.23
CA THR A 158 19.86 5.85 -4.55
C THR A 158 19.03 6.07 -3.28
N THR A 159 18.88 7.34 -2.92
CA THR A 159 18.07 7.77 -1.78
C THR A 159 16.57 7.65 -2.09
N LEU A 160 15.74 7.65 -1.04
CA LEU A 160 14.28 7.66 -1.22
C LEU A 160 13.81 8.96 -1.89
N ALA A 161 14.44 10.09 -1.58
CA ALA A 161 14.15 11.37 -2.22
C ALA A 161 14.43 11.35 -3.73
N GLU A 162 15.55 10.77 -4.16
CA GLU A 162 15.85 10.58 -5.59
C GLU A 162 14.88 9.60 -6.25
N THR A 163 14.52 8.51 -5.56
CA THR A 163 13.51 7.57 -6.07
C THR A 163 12.15 8.26 -6.28
N ALA A 164 11.72 9.08 -5.32
CA ALA A 164 10.48 9.86 -5.42
C ALA A 164 10.54 10.90 -6.54
N LEU A 165 11.72 11.51 -6.75
CA LEU A 165 11.95 12.43 -7.85
C LEU A 165 11.79 11.74 -9.21
N SER A 166 12.43 10.58 -9.41
CA SER A 166 12.28 9.80 -10.64
C SER A 166 10.83 9.35 -10.87
N LEU A 167 10.14 8.89 -9.83
CA LEU A 167 8.72 8.54 -9.93
C LEU A 167 7.86 9.70 -10.44
N ARG A 168 8.15 10.92 -10.00
CA ARG A 168 7.45 12.12 -10.45
C ARG A 168 7.80 12.52 -11.89
N GLU A 169 9.09 12.53 -12.22
CA GLU A 169 9.60 13.13 -13.46
C GLU A 169 9.59 12.15 -14.64
N ASP A 170 9.94 10.89 -14.41
CA ASP A 170 10.12 9.89 -15.46
C ASP A 170 8.89 8.98 -15.62
N TYR A 171 8.14 8.74 -14.52
CA TYR A 171 7.02 7.80 -14.50
C TYR A 171 5.64 8.49 -14.38
N GLU A 172 5.59 9.82 -14.33
CA GLU A 172 4.36 10.61 -14.21
C GLU A 172 3.50 10.26 -12.97
N LEU A 173 4.16 9.83 -11.89
CA LEU A 173 3.56 9.51 -10.59
C LEU A 173 3.95 10.58 -9.55
N PRO A 174 3.34 11.78 -9.59
CA PRO A 174 3.77 12.92 -8.78
C PRO A 174 3.50 12.79 -7.28
N ALA A 175 2.48 12.03 -6.89
CA ALA A 175 2.08 11.85 -5.50
C ALA A 175 1.30 10.54 -5.31
N PHE A 176 1.31 10.05 -4.08
CA PHE A 176 0.66 8.81 -3.64
C PHE A 176 -0.45 9.08 -2.64
N ASP A 177 -1.55 8.34 -2.79
CA ASP A 177 -2.72 8.42 -1.90
C ASP A 177 -2.54 7.53 -0.67
N LEU A 178 -1.80 6.44 -0.83
CA LEU A 178 -1.49 5.48 0.22
C LEU A 178 0.00 5.17 0.20
N LEU A 179 0.66 5.43 1.32
CA LEU A 179 2.00 4.94 1.63
C LEU A 179 1.88 3.76 2.60
N VAL A 180 2.51 2.64 2.27
CA VAL A 180 2.63 1.48 3.15
C VAL A 180 4.09 1.31 3.54
N LEU A 181 4.35 1.32 4.84
CA LEU A 181 5.66 1.09 5.45
C LEU A 181 5.62 -0.23 6.19
N GLU A 182 6.32 -1.23 5.67
CA GLU A 182 6.31 -2.59 6.20
C GLU A 182 7.61 -2.94 6.91
N GLY A 183 7.46 -3.49 8.12
CA GLY A 183 8.59 -3.84 8.97
C GLY A 183 9.49 -2.65 9.30
N GLY A 184 10.47 -2.90 10.15
CA GLY A 184 11.53 -1.92 10.43
C GLY A 184 11.29 -1.08 11.69
N ASP A 185 12.33 -0.29 11.98
CA ASP A 185 12.39 0.59 13.13
C ASP A 185 11.54 1.85 12.91
N ARG A 186 10.83 2.28 13.95
CA ARG A 186 9.96 3.47 13.89
C ARG A 186 10.73 4.74 13.51
N SER A 187 12.00 4.86 13.84
CA SER A 187 12.82 6.03 13.47
C SER A 187 13.04 6.08 11.96
N ARG A 188 13.34 4.93 11.34
CA ARG A 188 13.49 4.80 9.88
C ARG A 188 12.18 5.15 9.16
N GLN A 189 11.04 4.69 9.68
CA GLN A 189 9.73 5.03 9.10
C GLN A 189 9.45 6.54 9.13
N ILE A 190 9.82 7.23 10.21
CA ILE A 190 9.71 8.71 10.26
C ILE A 190 10.62 9.38 9.24
N GLU A 191 11.85 8.90 9.05
CA GLU A 191 12.76 9.43 8.04
C GLU A 191 12.18 9.25 6.63
N GLN A 192 11.64 8.06 6.33
CA GLN A 192 10.98 7.79 5.05
C GLN A 192 9.78 8.74 4.80
N ILE A 193 8.97 8.99 5.83
CA ILE A 193 7.84 9.95 5.72
C ILE A 193 8.36 11.37 5.46
N LYS A 194 9.43 11.80 6.13
CA LYS A 194 10.04 13.13 5.93
C LYS A 194 10.55 13.30 4.50
N ASP A 195 11.30 12.32 4.01
CA ASP A 195 11.85 12.35 2.65
C ASP A 195 10.74 12.46 1.60
N LEU A 196 9.64 11.72 1.77
CA LEU A 196 8.49 11.76 0.86
C LEU A 196 7.69 13.08 0.97
N LEU A 197 7.58 13.65 2.17
CA LEU A 197 6.96 14.98 2.36
C LEU A 197 7.79 16.08 1.71
N ASP A 198 9.11 16.06 1.90
CA ASP A 198 10.03 17.05 1.33
C ASP A 198 10.10 16.92 -0.20
N GLY A 199 10.04 15.69 -0.72
CA GLY A 199 9.90 15.37 -2.14
C GLY A 199 8.53 15.70 -2.73
N LYS A 200 7.54 16.09 -1.90
CA LYS A 200 6.13 16.32 -2.27
C LYS A 200 5.43 15.09 -2.88
N ALA A 201 5.90 13.89 -2.53
CA ALA A 201 5.30 12.63 -2.95
C ALA A 201 4.05 12.27 -2.11
N LEU A 202 3.82 12.98 -1.01
CA LEU A 202 2.60 12.88 -0.20
C LEU A 202 1.88 14.23 -0.17
N GLU A 203 0.62 14.23 -0.58
CA GLU A 203 -0.25 15.40 -0.57
C GLU A 203 -1.29 15.34 0.56
N PRO A 204 -1.86 16.49 0.98
CA PRO A 204 -2.96 16.46 1.93
C PRO A 204 -4.09 15.50 1.54
N GLY A 205 -4.51 14.69 2.49
CA GLY A 205 -5.44 13.57 2.29
C GLY A 205 -4.74 12.21 2.11
N ALA A 206 -3.44 12.19 1.83
CA ALA A 206 -2.69 10.94 1.75
C ALA A 206 -2.71 10.19 3.08
N VAL A 207 -2.82 8.87 2.99
CA VAL A 207 -2.85 7.95 4.13
C VAL A 207 -1.50 7.25 4.21
N VAL A 208 -0.97 7.14 5.42
CA VAL A 208 0.22 6.35 5.74
C VAL A 208 -0.21 5.19 6.61
N HIS A 209 0.06 3.98 6.16
CA HIS A 209 -0.10 2.75 6.93
C HIS A 209 1.29 2.23 7.31
N ALA A 210 1.61 2.17 8.61
CA ALA A 210 2.93 1.80 9.11
C ALA A 210 2.88 0.67 10.13
N SER A 211 3.45 -0.48 9.75
CA SER A 211 3.53 -1.70 10.56
C SER A 211 4.80 -1.68 11.41
N GLY A 212 4.73 -2.07 12.68
CA GLY A 212 5.94 -2.07 13.52
C GLY A 212 5.68 -2.54 14.96
N PRO A 213 6.59 -2.25 15.91
CA PRO A 213 6.44 -2.65 17.30
C PRO A 213 5.08 -2.28 17.89
N GLY A 214 4.60 -3.10 18.84
CA GLY A 214 3.30 -2.95 19.46
C GLY A 214 3.09 -1.60 20.17
N HIS A 215 1.84 -1.30 20.53
CA HIS A 215 1.47 0.01 21.07
C HIS A 215 2.17 0.41 22.39
N GLN A 216 2.63 -0.57 23.17
CA GLN A 216 3.38 -0.35 24.41
C GLN A 216 4.88 -0.11 24.18
N ASP A 217 5.36 -0.27 22.96
CA ASP A 217 6.76 -0.06 22.64
C ASP A 217 7.11 1.45 22.72
N PRO A 218 8.20 1.83 23.42
CA PRO A 218 8.60 3.24 23.51
C PRO A 218 8.89 3.89 22.15
N GLY A 219 9.35 3.11 21.17
CA GLY A 219 9.54 3.57 19.79
C GLY A 219 8.22 3.92 19.12
N THR A 220 7.16 3.14 19.34
CA THR A 220 5.81 3.44 18.84
C THR A 220 5.21 4.67 19.53
N ALA A 221 5.40 4.85 20.84
CA ALA A 221 4.98 6.08 21.52
C ALA A 221 5.66 7.33 20.92
N ARG A 222 6.99 7.27 20.75
CA ARG A 222 7.77 8.35 20.14
C ARG A 222 7.38 8.62 18.69
N TYR A 223 7.08 7.57 17.93
CA TYR A 223 6.56 7.68 16.56
C TYR A 223 5.28 8.51 16.50
N MET A 224 4.33 8.22 17.41
CA MET A 224 3.06 8.95 17.51
C MET A 224 3.24 10.42 17.93
N GLU A 225 4.15 10.70 18.86
CA GLU A 225 4.52 12.08 19.23
C GLU A 225 5.09 12.87 18.04
N LEU A 226 5.93 12.22 17.22
CA LEU A 226 6.50 12.84 16.03
C LEU A 226 5.43 13.12 14.96
N LEU A 227 4.49 12.21 14.74
CA LEU A 227 3.38 12.44 13.80
C LEU A 227 2.44 13.57 14.26
N SER A 228 2.13 13.61 15.57
CA SER A 228 1.17 14.55 16.17
C SER A 228 1.74 15.94 16.50
N GLY A 229 3.05 16.07 16.71
CA GLY A 229 3.69 17.35 17.06
C GLY A 229 4.99 17.64 16.32
N GLY A 230 5.87 16.63 16.16
CA GLY A 230 7.20 16.81 15.57
C GLY A 230 7.20 17.17 14.07
N LEU A 231 6.28 16.60 13.30
CA LEU A 231 6.05 16.89 11.89
C LEU A 231 5.03 18.04 11.73
N ARG A 232 5.05 18.99 12.67
CA ARG A 232 4.12 20.13 12.77
C ARG A 232 2.65 19.72 12.92
N GLY A 233 2.38 18.58 13.56
CA GLY A 233 1.03 18.07 13.79
C GLY A 233 0.20 17.89 12.52
N ARG A 234 0.89 17.50 11.45
CA ARG A 234 0.31 17.30 10.12
C ARG A 234 -0.51 16.02 10.00
N PHE A 235 -0.50 15.12 10.97
CA PHE A 235 -1.19 13.84 10.86
C PHE A 235 -2.28 13.63 11.92
N ASP A 236 -3.43 13.12 11.48
CA ASP A 236 -4.42 12.46 12.34
C ASP A 236 -4.09 10.96 12.36
N SER A 237 -3.80 10.39 13.52
CA SER A 237 -3.26 9.02 13.61
C SER A 237 -4.02 8.14 14.58
N GLU A 238 -4.23 6.89 14.19
CA GLU A 238 -4.84 5.82 14.98
C GLU A 238 -3.87 4.64 15.06
N VAL A 239 -3.89 3.93 16.20
CA VAL A 239 -3.06 2.74 16.43
C VAL A 239 -3.98 1.54 16.55
N HIS A 240 -3.66 0.48 15.80
CA HIS A 240 -4.40 -0.78 15.78
C HIS A 240 -3.47 -1.91 16.21
N ASP A 241 -3.81 -2.56 17.32
CA ASP A 241 -3.08 -3.74 17.77
C ASP A 241 -3.39 -4.93 16.87
N THR A 242 -2.34 -5.63 16.44
CA THR A 242 -2.45 -6.75 15.51
C THR A 242 -2.49 -8.11 16.20
N GLY A 243 -2.26 -8.17 17.51
CA GLY A 243 -2.39 -9.38 18.33
C GLY A 243 -1.16 -10.30 18.38
N ASP A 244 -0.11 -10.01 17.60
CA ASP A 244 1.18 -10.72 17.59
C ASP A 244 2.30 -9.92 18.28
N GLY A 245 1.93 -8.92 19.08
CA GLY A 245 2.89 -8.00 19.71
C GLY A 245 3.37 -6.87 18.78
N THR A 246 2.82 -6.78 17.56
CA THR A 246 3.01 -5.64 16.65
C THR A 246 1.79 -4.71 16.68
N ALA A 247 1.91 -3.57 16.01
CA ALA A 247 0.81 -2.62 15.81
C ALA A 247 0.93 -1.93 14.45
N ALA A 248 -0.23 -1.71 13.82
CA ALA A 248 -0.36 -0.88 12.63
C ALA A 248 -0.77 0.54 13.04
N VAL A 249 -0.04 1.53 12.56
CA VAL A 249 -0.41 2.95 12.71
C VAL A 249 -0.98 3.43 11.39
N VAL A 250 -2.20 3.96 11.41
CA VAL A 250 -2.85 4.56 10.24
C VAL A 250 -2.92 6.07 10.47
N SER A 251 -2.29 6.83 9.57
CA SER A 251 -2.14 8.28 9.70
C SER A 251 -2.64 9.00 8.45
N ILE A 252 -3.46 10.03 8.60
CA ILE A 252 -3.97 10.85 7.49
C ILE A 252 -3.27 12.20 7.50
N LEU A 253 -2.68 12.59 6.37
CA LEU A 253 -2.03 13.89 6.20
C LEU A 253 -3.09 15.00 6.10
N ARG A 254 -3.11 15.91 7.06
CA ARG A 254 -4.04 17.03 7.16
C ARG A 254 -3.84 18.05 6.04
N GLN A 255 -4.94 18.69 5.63
CA GLN A 255 -4.87 19.92 4.84
C GLN A 255 -4.20 21.04 5.64
N TRP A 256 -3.22 21.68 5.02
CA TRP A 256 -2.59 22.86 5.60
C TRP A 256 -3.64 23.97 5.68
N ARG A 257 -4.01 24.35 6.90
CA ARG A 257 -4.79 25.58 7.11
C ARG A 257 -3.90 26.76 6.76
N LYS A 258 -4.22 27.47 5.68
CA LYS A 258 -3.51 28.68 5.20
C LYS A 258 -3.41 29.84 6.23
N ASN A 259 -3.91 29.68 7.46
CA ASN A 259 -4.10 30.78 8.41
C ASN A 259 -3.08 30.86 9.55
N ASP A 260 -2.10 29.95 9.64
CA ASP A 260 -1.11 29.98 10.74
C ASP A 260 0.18 30.77 10.41
N ASP A 261 0.25 31.43 9.24
CA ASP A 261 1.38 32.32 8.87
C ASP A 261 1.14 33.80 9.21
N THR A 262 0.07 34.12 9.96
CA THR A 262 -0.09 35.42 10.62
C THR A 262 0.19 35.29 12.10
N GLU A 263 1.48 35.28 12.47
CA GLU A 263 2.03 35.97 13.65
C GLU A 263 3.51 35.58 13.86
N LEU A 264 4.42 36.39 13.32
CA LEU A 264 5.68 36.79 13.94
C LEU A 264 5.96 38.25 13.57
#